data_AF-A0A2D9UF64-F1
#
_entry.id   AF-A0A2D9UF64-F1
#
_cell.length_a   1.000
_cell.length_b   1.000
_cell.length_c   1.000
_cell.angle_alpha   90.00
_cell.angle_beta   90.00
_cell.angle_gamma   90.00
#
_symmetry.space_group_name_H-M   'P 1'
#
loop_
_entity.id
_entity.type
_entity.pdbx_description
1 polymer ?
#
loop_
_entity_poly.entity_id
_entity_poly.type
_entity_poly.pdbx_seq_one_letter_code
_entity_poly.pdbx_strand_id
1 'polypeptide(L)'
;MEGKENYDREEIFSKSVRAGRRTYFFDVRSTRAGDYYMTITESKKFSNEDGSAHYKKHKIYLYKEDFDEFAGSFKEVSDFIFDKKGREVISNQENTETQEDTASSSLDSDDDSDSISDIKFE
;
A
#
# COMPACT_ATOMS: atom_id res chain seq x y z
N MET A 1 35.28 -4.78 3.59
CA MET A 1 33.98 -4.70 4.30
C MET A 1 33.75 -3.24 4.63
N GLU A 2 33.20 -2.47 3.70
CA GLU A 2 32.76 -1.09 3.91
C GLU A 2 31.42 -0.99 3.18
N GLY A 3 30.33 -0.74 3.91
CA GLY A 3 29.01 -0.66 3.26
C GLY A 3 27.81 -1.03 4.12
N LYS A 4 27.97 -1.25 5.43
CA LYS A 4 26.82 -1.45 6.34
C LYS A 4 26.46 -0.22 7.19
N GLU A 5 27.37 0.72 7.39
CA GLU A 5 27.15 1.85 8.32
C GLU A 5 26.25 2.98 7.77
N ASN A 6 25.92 2.97 6.46
CA ASN A 6 25.02 3.97 5.88
C ASN A 6 23.53 3.58 5.91
N TYR A 7 23.19 2.39 6.41
CA TYR A 7 21.80 1.97 6.58
C TYR A 7 21.12 2.64 7.79
N ASP A 8 21.91 3.12 8.75
CA ASP A 8 21.43 3.84 9.95
C ASP A 8 21.32 5.35 9.73
N ARG A 9 21.12 5.80 8.47
CA ARG A 9 20.41 7.07 8.29
C ARG A 9 19.00 6.81 8.79
N GLU A 10 18.80 7.13 10.07
CA GLU A 10 17.64 6.84 10.89
C GLU A 10 16.38 6.92 10.03
N GLU A 11 15.77 5.76 9.83
CA GLU A 11 14.46 5.67 9.20
C GLU A 11 13.48 6.32 10.17
N ILE A 12 13.11 7.57 9.86
CA ILE A 12 12.30 8.43 10.75
C ILE A 12 10.86 7.91 10.77
N PHE A 13 10.38 7.46 9.62
CA PHE A 13 9.05 6.93 9.42
C PHE A 13 9.07 5.96 8.25
N SER A 14 8.31 4.86 8.35
CA SER A 14 8.05 3.98 7.22
C SER A 14 6.60 3.49 7.24
N LYS A 15 6.03 3.37 6.04
CA LYS A 15 4.72 2.76 5.81
C LYS A 15 4.83 1.80 4.63
N SER A 16 4.25 0.62 4.77
CA SER A 16 4.17 -0.36 3.68
C SER A 16 2.72 -0.62 3.26
N VAL A 17 2.52 -0.87 1.96
CA VAL A 17 1.22 -1.20 1.36
C VAL A 17 1.40 -2.45 0.49
N ARG A 18 0.68 -3.52 0.83
CA ARG A 18 0.71 -4.77 0.08
C ARG A 18 -0.44 -4.81 -0.94
N ALA A 19 -0.10 -5.02 -2.20
CA ALA A 19 -1.03 -5.05 -3.33
C ALA A 19 -0.74 -6.28 -4.21
N GLY A 20 -1.21 -7.45 -3.77
CA GLY A 20 -0.99 -8.72 -4.46
C GLY A 20 0.49 -9.08 -4.60
N ARG A 21 1.01 -9.08 -5.84
CA ARG A 21 2.42 -9.38 -6.16
C ARG A 21 3.36 -8.19 -5.96
N ARG A 22 2.84 -7.01 -5.63
CA ARG A 22 3.61 -5.79 -5.36
C ARG A 22 3.52 -5.42 -3.88
N THR A 23 4.61 -4.91 -3.34
CA THR A 23 4.63 -4.21 -2.05
C THR A 23 5.22 -2.83 -2.29
N TYR A 24 4.51 -1.79 -1.87
CA TYR A 24 4.99 -0.40 -1.88
C TYR A 24 5.53 -0.04 -0.51
N PHE A 25 6.67 0.63 -0.45
CA PHE A 25 7.29 1.15 0.77
C PHE A 25 7.43 2.66 0.63
N PHE A 26 7.00 3.39 1.65
CA PHE A 26 7.10 4.84 1.76
C PHE A 26 7.96 5.13 2.99
N ASP A 27 9.22 5.46 2.77
CA ASP A 27 10.19 5.68 3.85
C ASP A 27 10.59 7.16 3.90
N VAL A 28 10.68 7.73 5.09
CA VAL A 28 11.19 9.09 5.34
C VAL A 28 12.55 8.98 6.01
N ARG A 29 13.54 9.69 5.47
CA ARG A 29 14.93 9.64 5.91
C ARG A 29 15.51 11.05 6.01
N SER A 30 16.52 11.22 6.87
CA SER A 30 17.29 12.47 6.94
C SER A 30 18.49 12.47 5.99
N THR A 31 18.75 13.64 5.41
CA THR A 31 19.99 13.95 4.71
C THR A 31 21.09 14.26 5.73
N ARG A 32 22.35 14.34 5.26
CA ARG A 32 23.47 14.77 6.11
C ARG A 32 23.29 16.20 6.65
N ALA A 33 22.50 17.04 5.97
CA ALA A 33 22.20 18.41 6.38
C ALA A 33 21.03 18.50 7.38
N GLY A 34 20.42 17.37 7.76
CA GLY A 34 19.29 17.32 8.68
C GLY A 34 17.92 17.53 8.02
N ASP A 35 17.86 17.81 6.72
CA ASP A 35 16.58 17.90 6.01
C ASP A 35 16.01 16.52 5.66
N TYR A 36 14.71 16.43 5.41
CA TYR A 36 14.02 15.18 5.14
C TYR A 36 13.76 14.96 3.66
N TYR A 37 13.86 13.70 3.26
CA TYR A 37 13.48 13.24 1.92
C TYR A 37 12.70 11.93 2.04
N MET A 38 11.87 11.65 1.05
CA MET A 38 11.06 10.44 0.99
C MET A 38 11.62 9.49 -0.07
N THR A 39 11.57 8.19 0.20
CA THR A 39 11.77 7.17 -0.83
C THR A 39 10.52 6.34 -1.02
N ILE A 40 10.07 6.23 -2.26
CA ILE A 40 8.96 5.35 -2.65
C ILE A 40 9.58 4.15 -3.35
N THR A 41 9.41 2.96 -2.80
CA THR A 41 9.92 1.72 -3.38
C THR A 41 8.77 0.79 -3.74
N GLU A 42 8.64 0.44 -5.02
CA GLU A 42 7.83 -0.72 -5.43
C GLU A 42 8.72 -1.97 -5.47
N SER A 43 8.34 -3.02 -4.73
CA SER A 43 8.92 -4.36 -4.86
C SER A 43 7.92 -5.31 -5.50
N LYS A 44 8.23 -5.78 -6.71
CA LYS A 44 7.41 -6.74 -7.45
C LYS A 44 8.01 -8.14 -7.39
N LYS A 45 7.20 -9.11 -6.93
CA LYS A 45 7.55 -10.53 -6.89
C LYS A 45 7.29 -11.17 -8.26
N PHE A 46 8.36 -11.66 -8.87
CA PHE A 46 8.33 -12.50 -10.05
C PHE A 46 8.49 -13.95 -9.60
N SER A 47 7.64 -14.81 -10.13
CA SER A 47 7.65 -16.25 -9.90
C SER A 47 8.05 -16.86 -11.23
N ASN A 48 9.05 -17.74 -11.20
CA ASN A 48 9.53 -18.47 -12.35
C ASN A 48 8.80 -19.84 -12.43
N GLU A 49 8.86 -20.49 -13.58
CA GLU A 49 8.20 -21.80 -13.81
C GLU A 49 8.81 -22.93 -12.96
N ASP A 50 10.07 -22.78 -12.56
CA ASP A 50 10.78 -23.69 -11.65
C ASP A 50 10.38 -23.53 -10.17
N GLY A 51 9.42 -22.64 -9.88
CA GLY A 51 8.96 -22.33 -8.52
C GLY A 51 9.85 -21.33 -7.76
N SER A 52 10.98 -20.90 -8.33
CA SER A 52 11.82 -19.87 -7.72
C SER A 52 11.14 -18.50 -7.79
N ALA A 53 11.47 -17.63 -6.84
CA ALA A 53 10.96 -16.27 -6.79
C ALA A 53 12.08 -15.24 -6.71
N HIS A 54 11.99 -14.19 -7.52
CA HIS A 54 12.87 -13.04 -7.46
C HIS A 54 12.08 -11.74 -7.30
N TYR A 55 12.67 -10.74 -6.66
CA TYR A 55 12.03 -9.46 -6.39
C TYR A 55 12.74 -8.37 -7.17
N LYS A 56 12.01 -7.66 -8.04
CA LYS A 56 12.53 -6.44 -8.68
C LYS A 56 12.06 -5.23 -7.89
N LYS A 57 13.00 -4.34 -7.55
CA LYS A 57 12.68 -3.09 -6.84
C LYS A 57 12.81 -1.91 -7.79
N HIS A 58 11.81 -1.04 -7.79
CA HIS A 58 11.84 0.28 -8.43
C HIS A 58 11.79 1.31 -7.32
N LYS A 59 12.78 2.22 -7.27
CA LYS A 59 12.92 3.21 -6.19
C LYS A 59 12.92 4.61 -6.76
N ILE A 60 12.13 5.48 -6.16
CA ILE A 60 12.07 6.92 -6.43
C ILE A 60 12.58 7.63 -5.18
N TYR A 61 13.41 8.64 -5.37
CA TYR A 61 13.81 9.60 -4.34
C TYR A 61 13.05 10.88 -4.61
N LEU A 62 12.40 11.41 -3.58
CA LEU A 62 11.70 12.68 -3.64
C LEU A 62 12.29 13.58 -2.57
N TYR A 63 12.71 14.78 -2.96
CA TYR A 63 13.23 15.81 -2.06
C TYR A 63 12.15 16.84 -1.76
N LYS A 64 12.35 17.58 -0.68
CA LYS A 64 11.32 18.42 -0.06
C LYS A 64 10.80 19.52 -0.97
N GLU A 65 11.66 20.06 -1.83
CA GLU A 65 11.34 21.07 -2.83
C GLU A 65 10.26 20.61 -3.82
N ASP A 66 10.16 19.30 -4.08
CA ASP A 66 9.24 18.73 -5.06
C ASP A 66 7.97 18.15 -4.42
N PHE A 67 7.86 18.16 -3.08
CA PHE A 67 6.79 17.45 -2.36
C PHE A 67 5.40 17.95 -2.71
N ASP A 68 5.20 19.27 -2.71
CA ASP A 68 3.89 19.86 -2.91
C ASP A 68 3.38 19.61 -4.34
N GLU A 69 4.25 19.79 -5.34
CA GLU A 69 3.90 19.56 -6.74
C GLU A 69 3.65 18.07 -7.02
N PHE A 70 4.50 17.19 -6.49
CA PHE A 70 4.33 15.74 -6.65
C PHE A 70 3.05 15.24 -5.98
N ALA A 71 2.79 15.64 -4.74
CA ALA A 71 1.59 15.21 -4.00
C ALA A 71 0.31 15.75 -4.63
N GLY A 72 0.31 17.02 -5.05
CA GLY A 72 -0.81 17.64 -5.77
C GLY A 72 -1.12 16.91 -7.06
N SER A 73 -0.11 16.70 -7.91
CA SER A 73 -0.25 16.00 -9.19
C SER A 73 -0.70 14.54 -9.01
N PHE A 74 -0.14 13.85 -8.03
CA PHE A 74 -0.53 12.47 -7.71
C PHE A 74 -1.99 12.38 -7.29
N LYS A 75 -2.45 13.33 -6.46
CA LYS A 75 -3.85 13.40 -6.04
C LYS A 75 -4.77 13.71 -7.22
N GLU A 76 -4.46 14.70 -8.04
CA GLU A 76 -5.25 15.08 -9.21
C GLU A 76 -5.43 13.89 -10.18
N VAL A 77 -4.34 13.19 -10.50
CA VAL A 77 -4.38 12.02 -11.37
C VAL A 77 -5.21 10.89 -10.74
N SER A 78 -5.08 10.68 -9.43
CA SER A 78 -5.84 9.66 -8.71
C SER A 78 -7.35 9.97 -8.71
N ASP A 79 -7.71 11.22 -8.41
CA ASP A 79 -9.10 11.68 -8.42
C ASP A 79 -9.70 11.58 -9.83
N PHE A 80 -8.96 11.97 -10.86
CA PHE A 80 -9.40 11.82 -12.25
C PHE A 80 -9.74 10.36 -12.59
N ILE A 81 -8.94 9.40 -12.13
CA ILE A 81 -9.23 7.97 -12.34
C ILE A 81 -10.53 7.57 -11.62
N PHE A 82 -10.71 7.97 -10.37
CA PHE A 82 -11.91 7.65 -9.59
C PHE A 82 -13.17 8.29 -10.18
N ASP A 83 -13.10 9.53 -10.65
CA ASP A 83 -14.24 10.22 -11.26
C ASP A 83 -14.67 9.55 -12.58
N LYS A 84 -13.73 8.97 -13.33
CA LYS A 84 -14.01 8.33 -14.61
C LYS A 84 -14.39 6.85 -14.52
N LYS A 85 -13.90 6.13 -13.51
CA LYS A 85 -14.02 4.67 -13.41
C LYS A 85 -14.61 4.18 -12.09
N GLY A 86 -14.94 5.08 -11.17
CA GLY A 86 -15.36 4.72 -9.82
C GLY A 86 -14.18 4.20 -8.98
N ARG A 87 -14.49 3.73 -7.77
CA ARG A 87 -13.51 3.14 -6.84
C ARG A 87 -13.45 1.62 -6.89
N GLU A 88 -14.32 1.01 -7.70
CA GLU A 88 -14.41 -0.44 -7.82
C GLU A 88 -13.20 -0.99 -8.58
N VAL A 89 -12.63 -2.06 -8.05
CA VAL A 89 -11.51 -2.76 -8.67
C VAL A 89 -12.06 -3.92 -9.47
N ILE A 90 -11.93 -3.87 -10.80
CA ILE A 90 -12.30 -4.98 -11.67
C ILE A 90 -11.27 -6.11 -11.47
N SER A 91 -11.63 -7.15 -10.73
CA SER A 91 -10.86 -8.39 -10.69
C SER A 91 -11.21 -9.21 -11.94
N ASN A 92 -10.21 -9.48 -12.79
CA ASN A 92 -10.31 -10.54 -13.81
C ASN A 92 -10.19 -11.93 -13.14
N GLN A 93 -10.97 -12.18 -12.09
CA GLN A 93 -11.25 -13.55 -11.66
C GLN A 93 -12.43 -14.01 -12.51
N GLU A 94 -12.15 -14.87 -13.48
CA GLU A 94 -13.17 -15.75 -14.02
C GLU A 94 -13.77 -16.51 -12.82
N ASN A 95 -14.96 -16.09 -12.40
CA ASN A 95 -15.79 -16.81 -11.46
C ASN A 95 -16.08 -18.19 -12.07
N THR A 96 -15.37 -19.20 -11.60
CA THR A 96 -15.91 -20.55 -11.58
C THR A 96 -17.02 -20.53 -10.53
N GLU A 97 -18.25 -20.44 -11.02
CA GLU A 97 -19.54 -20.78 -10.39
C GLU A 97 -19.66 -20.58 -8.86
N THR A 98 -20.52 -19.65 -8.43
CA THR A 98 -21.69 -19.97 -7.58
C THR A 98 -22.69 -18.80 -7.65
N GLN A 99 -23.95 -19.16 -7.75
CA GLN A 99 -25.14 -18.33 -7.96
C GLN A 99 -25.43 -17.37 -6.79
N GLU A 100 -26.03 -16.24 -7.18
CA GLU A 100 -27.11 -15.48 -6.53
C GLU A 100 -27.11 -15.39 -4.99
N ASP A 101 -26.91 -14.17 -4.47
CA ASP A 101 -28.00 -13.51 -3.75
C ASP A 101 -27.84 -12.00 -3.75
N THR A 102 -28.97 -11.34 -4.03
CA THR A 102 -29.16 -9.90 -4.17
C THR A 102 -29.83 -9.35 -2.92
N ALA A 103 -29.26 -8.31 -2.30
CA ALA A 103 -29.90 -7.27 -1.49
C ALA A 103 -28.82 -6.59 -0.64
N SER A 104 -28.82 -5.31 -0.31
CA SER A 104 -29.51 -4.10 -0.74
C SER A 104 -28.78 -2.97 0.00
N SER A 105 -28.58 -1.84 -0.66
CA SER A 105 -28.15 -0.58 -0.02
C SER A 105 -29.08 -0.17 1.13
N SER A 106 -28.54 0.27 2.27
CA SER A 106 -28.76 1.61 2.87
C SER A 106 -28.25 1.69 4.31
N LEU A 107 -27.85 2.91 4.66
CA LEU A 107 -27.27 3.40 5.90
C LEU A 107 -28.29 3.38 7.05
N ASP A 108 -27.85 3.18 8.30
CA ASP A 108 -27.83 4.20 9.37
C ASP A 108 -27.54 3.60 10.76
N SER A 109 -26.53 4.21 11.40
CA SER A 109 -26.40 4.68 12.80
C SER A 109 -26.82 3.85 14.03
N ASP A 110 -25.90 3.90 15.01
CA ASP A 110 -26.12 3.94 16.48
C ASP A 110 -26.71 2.66 17.13
N ASP A 111 -26.39 2.18 18.32
CA ASP A 111 -25.51 2.51 19.44
C ASP A 111 -25.61 1.27 20.37
N ASP A 112 -24.75 1.22 21.38
CA ASP A 112 -24.87 0.43 22.62
C ASP A 112 -24.46 -1.06 22.68
N SER A 113 -23.32 -1.23 23.36
CA SER A 113 -23.09 -2.08 24.53
C SER A 113 -23.79 -3.46 24.61
N ASP A 114 -23.00 -4.53 24.58
CA ASP A 114 -22.49 -5.11 25.83
C ASP A 114 -21.55 -6.30 25.58
N SER A 115 -20.53 -6.33 26.40
CA SER A 115 -19.50 -7.36 26.53
C SER A 115 -20.01 -8.71 27.07
N ILE A 116 -19.14 -9.73 27.01
CA ILE A 116 -19.12 -10.99 27.81
C ILE A 116 -19.89 -12.18 27.18
N SER A 117 -19.41 -13.42 27.11
CA SER A 117 -18.10 -14.07 27.31
C SER A 117 -18.26 -15.56 26.91
N ASP A 118 -17.14 -16.28 26.83
CA ASP A 118 -17.01 -17.74 27.04
C ASP A 118 -17.57 -18.72 26.00
N ILE A 119 -16.70 -19.13 25.08
CA ILE A 119 -16.78 -20.46 24.47
C ILE A 119 -15.44 -21.18 24.71
N LYS A 120 -15.43 -22.05 25.72
CA LYS A 120 -14.41 -23.09 25.93
C LYS A 120 -14.77 -24.29 25.06
N PHE A 121 -13.86 -24.74 24.21
CA PHE A 121 -13.93 -26.05 23.57
C PHE A 121 -12.87 -26.98 24.20
N GLU A 122 -13.30 -28.22 24.44
CA GLU A 122 -12.52 -29.38 24.89
C GLU A 122 -11.50 -29.82 23.84
#